data_AF-A0A2N2EB78-F1
#
_entry.id   AF-A0A2N2EB78-F1
#
_cell.length_a   1.000
_cell.length_b   1.000
_cell.length_c   1.000
_cell.angle_alpha   90.00
_cell.angle_beta   90.00
_cell.angle_gamma   90.00
#
_symmetry.space_group_name_H-M   'P 1'
#
loop_
_entity.id
_entity.type
_entity.pdbx_description
1 polymer ?
#
loop_
_entity_poly.entity_id
_entity_poly.type
_entity_poly.pdbx_seq_one_letter_code
_entity_poly.pdbx_strand_id
1 'polypeptide(L)'
;MGTYNENEVQSILCYAQQIEDKTLKESVAEYSDDIGGKGKLGQLIEKHYFGYENNSRQEADFAEVGLELKVCPIRMIVPKANALMLIHRYGYSAKERIIITMINYETLVYEEWNQAIVRKKLNLLLMFYIHNSNINVDQQLFKLVGLWEPCDDDLKIIKKDWTSIQAKVSLGQAHELSEGDTMYLGACTKGVNKMSVRSQPFCDIQAKKRAFSLKRSYVDYIIEELLQKKQSKKVKPVHKPWLDINGSFDDYLMLEIKKNLGFSLEQICQNYNIFRKRLAKNYINLVVSDVLSDIAGENIKKFEPFKKANIEVKCIVLQPNGIPKESMSFEQIQYTEIAAEEWEDSTIREKFENNKHLWIVFKSKNHYEKQSDISLKDLILYKVKFWNMPIEHLEGDYKALWQDTVVKIGNGIYNQFFKSSDNPVGHIRPKAKDSDDLMITPQGTYERKMCFWLNSKYVAKQIEGD
;
A
#
# COMPACT_ATOMS: atom_id res chain seq x y z
N MET A 1 -9.14 30.42 25.34
CA MET A 1 -8.28 29.66 24.41
C MET A 1 -7.13 30.54 23.99
N GLY A 2 -5.93 29.97 23.79
CA GLY A 2 -4.84 30.75 23.21
C GLY A 2 -5.18 31.13 21.77
N THR A 3 -4.81 32.33 21.35
CA THR A 3 -4.77 32.71 19.93
C THR A 3 -3.44 32.22 19.34
N TYR A 4 -3.43 31.82 18.08
CA TYR A 4 -2.21 31.53 17.32
C TYR A 4 -2.01 32.57 16.22
N ASN A 5 -0.77 32.75 15.78
CA ASN A 5 -0.45 33.60 14.64
C ASN A 5 -0.46 32.74 13.37
N GLU A 6 -1.45 32.96 12.50
CA GLU A 6 -1.62 32.23 11.24
C GLU A 6 -0.48 32.45 10.22
N ASN A 7 0.32 33.50 10.41
CA ASN A 7 1.47 33.82 9.55
C ASN A 7 2.78 33.15 10.04
N GLU A 8 2.74 32.38 11.12
CA GLU A 8 3.94 31.78 11.71
C GLU A 8 3.72 30.28 11.94
N VAL A 9 4.39 29.45 11.13
CA VAL A 9 4.34 27.99 11.21
C VAL A 9 4.55 27.48 12.64
N GLN A 10 5.47 28.08 13.38
CA GLN A 10 5.77 27.64 14.75
C GLN A 10 4.70 28.04 15.76
N SER A 11 4.03 29.19 15.56
CA SER A 11 2.87 29.58 16.37
C SER A 11 1.72 28.59 16.18
N ILE A 12 1.45 28.22 14.91
CA ILE A 12 0.44 27.21 14.55
C ILE A 12 0.79 25.85 15.19
N LEU A 13 2.04 25.38 15.07
CA LEU A 13 2.44 24.10 15.66
C LEU A 13 2.29 24.09 17.19
N CYS A 14 2.77 25.13 17.87
CA CYS A 14 2.67 25.23 19.33
C CYS A 14 1.22 25.24 19.80
N TYR A 15 0.32 25.91 19.05
CA TYR A 15 -1.11 25.86 19.32
C TYR A 15 -1.67 24.45 19.10
N ALA A 16 -1.38 23.85 17.93
CA ALA A 16 -1.87 22.53 17.56
C ALA A 16 -1.45 21.43 18.55
N GLN A 17 -0.27 21.53 19.15
CA GLN A 17 0.24 20.58 20.15
C GLN A 17 -0.51 20.64 21.48
N GLN A 18 -1.32 21.67 21.77
CA GLN A 18 -2.04 21.78 23.04
C GLN A 18 -3.15 20.73 23.21
N ILE A 19 -3.61 20.12 22.11
CA ILE A 19 -4.60 19.03 22.10
C ILE A 19 -4.00 17.66 22.41
N GLU A 20 -2.67 17.53 22.44
CA GLU A 20 -2.04 16.24 22.68
C GLU A 20 -2.44 15.66 24.04
N ASP A 21 -2.72 14.35 24.04
CA ASP A 21 -3.26 13.63 25.18
C ASP A 21 -4.63 14.14 25.67
N LYS A 22 -5.35 14.88 24.81
CA LYS A 22 -6.73 15.34 25.04
C LYS A 22 -7.62 14.95 23.87
N THR A 23 -8.92 15.08 24.11
CA THR A 23 -9.98 15.01 23.11
C THR A 23 -10.29 16.40 22.57
N LEU A 24 -10.99 16.47 21.44
CA LEU A 24 -11.50 17.76 20.93
C LEU A 24 -12.45 18.40 21.95
N LYS A 25 -13.33 17.59 22.55
CA LYS A 25 -14.31 18.05 23.54
C LYS A 25 -13.67 18.69 24.79
N GLU A 26 -12.53 18.18 25.24
CA GLU A 26 -11.78 18.78 26.36
C GLU A 26 -11.01 20.04 25.95
N SER A 27 -10.73 20.20 24.67
CA SER A 27 -9.90 21.28 24.13
C SER A 27 -10.70 22.47 23.64
N VAL A 28 -12.04 22.35 23.57
CA VAL A 28 -12.95 23.41 23.10
C VAL A 28 -14.01 23.75 24.13
N ALA A 29 -14.13 25.05 24.47
CA ALA A 29 -15.08 25.54 25.47
C ALA A 29 -16.53 25.60 24.93
N GLU A 30 -16.70 26.04 23.68
CA GLU A 30 -17.98 26.06 22.97
C GLU A 30 -17.95 25.03 21.84
N TYR A 31 -18.50 23.85 22.10
CA TYR A 31 -18.57 22.75 21.15
C TYR A 31 -20.02 22.48 20.76
N SER A 32 -20.28 22.44 19.45
CA SER A 32 -21.53 21.95 18.88
C SER A 32 -21.24 20.81 17.93
N ASP A 33 -21.94 19.69 18.08
CA ASP A 33 -21.88 18.61 17.10
C ASP A 33 -22.84 18.87 15.93
N ASP A 34 -22.51 19.85 15.09
CA ASP A 34 -23.36 20.31 13.99
C ASP A 34 -22.92 19.80 12.60
N ILE A 35 -21.85 18.98 12.56
CA ILE A 35 -21.25 18.49 11.33
C ILE A 35 -21.58 17.00 11.13
N GLY A 36 -22.20 16.68 9.99
CA GLY A 36 -22.49 15.30 9.56
C GLY A 36 -21.59 14.84 8.41
N GLY A 37 -21.41 13.52 8.27
CA GLY A 37 -20.75 12.91 7.10
C GLY A 37 -19.35 12.33 7.35
N LYS A 38 -18.70 11.86 6.28
CA LYS A 38 -17.33 11.31 6.32
C LYS A 38 -16.32 12.43 6.57
N GLY A 39 -15.28 12.17 7.35
CA GLY A 39 -14.25 13.17 7.69
C GLY A 39 -14.66 14.18 8.78
N LYS A 40 -15.76 13.89 9.50
CA LYS A 40 -16.35 14.76 10.53
C LYS A 40 -15.34 15.32 11.54
N LEU A 41 -14.44 14.50 12.07
CA LEU A 41 -13.46 14.97 13.07
C LEU A 41 -12.49 16.03 12.50
N GLY A 42 -12.08 15.89 11.24
CA GLY A 42 -11.24 16.89 10.57
C GLY A 42 -11.94 18.24 10.49
N GLN A 43 -13.19 18.23 10.02
CA GLN A 43 -14.02 19.44 9.91
C GLN A 43 -14.31 20.08 11.27
N LEU A 44 -14.53 19.27 12.31
CA LEU A 44 -14.71 19.77 13.67
C LEU A 44 -13.43 20.42 14.22
N ILE A 45 -12.25 19.87 13.90
CA ILE A 45 -10.95 20.47 14.27
C ILE A 45 -10.74 21.79 13.52
N GLU A 46 -10.98 21.83 12.20
CA GLU A 46 -10.90 23.04 11.39
C GLU A 46 -11.78 24.15 12.00
N LYS A 47 -13.07 23.85 12.23
CA LYS A 47 -14.06 24.81 12.73
C LYS A 47 -13.87 25.21 14.18
N HIS A 48 -13.83 24.25 15.09
CA HIS A 48 -13.91 24.53 16.53
C HIS A 48 -12.56 24.70 17.20
N TYR A 49 -11.51 24.07 16.65
CA TYR A 49 -10.18 24.15 17.25
C TYR A 49 -9.32 25.25 16.59
N PHE A 50 -9.34 25.36 15.26
CA PHE A 50 -8.58 26.41 14.55
C PHE A 50 -9.40 27.64 14.18
N GLY A 51 -10.74 27.57 14.20
CA GLY A 51 -11.62 28.71 13.93
C GLY A 51 -11.90 28.95 12.45
N TYR A 52 -11.67 27.97 11.57
CA TYR A 52 -11.90 28.09 10.13
C TYR A 52 -13.30 27.66 9.72
N GLU A 53 -13.97 28.47 8.89
CA GLU A 53 -15.21 28.03 8.25
C GLU A 53 -14.92 26.98 7.18
N ASN A 54 -15.71 25.90 7.20
CA ASN A 54 -15.62 24.82 6.22
C ASN A 54 -15.78 25.37 4.81
N ASN A 55 -14.70 25.36 4.03
CA ASN A 55 -14.70 25.85 2.66
C ASN A 55 -14.07 24.82 1.71
N SER A 56 -14.36 24.95 0.42
CA SER A 56 -13.88 24.03 -0.63
C SER A 56 -12.69 24.58 -1.41
N ARG A 57 -11.89 25.48 -0.81
CA ARG A 57 -10.75 26.12 -1.47
C ARG A 57 -9.69 25.08 -1.85
N GLN A 58 -9.01 25.32 -2.97
CA GLN A 58 -7.90 24.48 -3.41
C GLN A 58 -6.57 24.82 -2.71
N GLU A 59 -6.50 25.96 -2.02
CA GLU A 59 -5.32 26.41 -1.28
C GLU A 59 -5.07 25.56 -0.04
N ALA A 60 -3.93 25.78 0.61
CA ALA A 60 -3.63 25.15 1.88
C ALA A 60 -4.52 25.72 2.99
N ASP A 61 -4.80 24.91 4.02
CA ASP A 61 -5.65 25.35 5.15
C ASP A 61 -5.08 26.59 5.85
N PHE A 62 -3.75 26.66 5.98
CA PHE A 62 -3.01 27.86 6.39
C PHE A 62 -2.30 28.45 5.17
N ALA A 63 -3.04 29.18 4.32
CA ALA A 63 -2.57 29.68 3.03
C ALA A 63 -1.32 30.58 3.14
N GLU A 64 -1.25 31.44 4.16
CA GLU A 64 -0.16 32.41 4.37
C GLU A 64 1.21 31.75 4.57
N VAL A 65 1.23 30.52 5.09
CA VAL A 65 2.45 29.74 5.34
C VAL A 65 2.54 28.48 4.47
N GLY A 66 1.58 28.27 3.58
CA GLY A 66 1.53 27.08 2.72
C GLY A 66 1.51 25.77 3.50
N LEU A 67 0.76 25.70 4.60
CA LEU A 67 0.67 24.52 5.47
C LEU A 67 -0.73 23.91 5.39
N GLU A 68 -0.82 22.60 5.12
CA GLU A 68 -2.07 21.87 4.99
C GLU A 68 -2.34 21.05 6.26
N LEU A 69 -3.56 21.13 6.80
CA LEU A 69 -3.99 20.37 7.96
C LEU A 69 -4.49 18.98 7.57
N LYS A 70 -4.02 17.95 8.26
CA LYS A 70 -4.60 16.60 8.17
C LYS A 70 -4.80 16.00 9.55
N VAL A 71 -6.05 15.69 9.85
CA VAL A 71 -6.46 14.92 11.02
C VAL A 71 -6.57 13.45 10.63
N CYS A 72 -5.76 12.59 11.26
CA CYS A 72 -5.54 11.23 10.76
C CYS A 72 -5.71 10.17 11.86
N PRO A 73 -6.44 9.07 11.61
CA PRO A 73 -6.58 8.01 12.59
C PRO A 73 -5.38 7.06 12.64
N ILE A 74 -4.99 6.68 13.85
CA ILE A 74 -4.14 5.52 14.13
C ILE A 74 -4.97 4.42 14.80
N ARG A 75 -4.58 3.16 14.55
CA ARG A 75 -5.08 1.98 15.28
C ARG A 75 -4.03 1.51 16.27
N MET A 76 -4.49 0.94 17.37
CA MET A 76 -3.61 0.29 18.35
C MET A 76 -3.27 -1.13 17.90
N ILE A 77 -2.02 -1.51 18.04
CA ILE A 77 -1.48 -2.87 17.87
C ILE A 77 -0.73 -3.27 19.15
N VAL A 78 -0.47 -4.57 19.31
CA VAL A 78 0.29 -5.06 20.47
C VAL A 78 1.68 -4.39 20.50
N PRO A 79 2.00 -3.61 21.56
CA PRO A 79 3.29 -2.97 21.69
C PRO A 79 4.43 -3.99 21.77
N LYS A 80 5.56 -3.66 21.15
CA LYS A 80 6.78 -4.49 21.16
C LYS A 80 7.92 -3.70 21.77
N ALA A 81 8.13 -3.83 23.08
CA ALA A 81 9.09 -3.03 23.85
C ALA A 81 10.50 -2.97 23.24
N ASN A 82 10.97 -4.08 22.65
CA ASN A 82 12.31 -4.19 22.06
C ASN A 82 12.32 -4.00 20.53
N ALA A 83 11.26 -3.45 19.94
CA ALA A 83 11.24 -3.17 18.50
C ALA A 83 12.18 -2.01 18.14
N LEU A 84 12.81 -2.11 16.96
CA LEU A 84 13.70 -1.08 16.42
C LEU A 84 12.98 0.25 16.19
N MET A 85 11.82 0.18 15.54
CA MET A 85 10.96 1.34 15.23
C MET A 85 10.15 1.75 16.47
N LEU A 86 10.11 3.06 16.74
CA LEU A 86 9.28 3.64 17.81
C LEU A 86 7.80 3.32 17.61
N ILE A 87 7.24 3.41 16.41
CA ILE A 87 5.83 3.16 16.16
C ILE A 87 5.36 1.80 16.73
N HIS A 88 6.19 0.76 16.60
CA HIS A 88 5.91 -0.56 17.18
C HIS A 88 6.09 -0.63 18.70
N ARG A 89 7.00 0.16 19.28
CA ARG A 89 7.15 0.27 20.74
C ARG A 89 5.96 0.95 21.38
N TYR A 90 5.40 1.95 20.71
CA TYR A 90 4.17 2.64 21.13
C TYR A 90 2.89 1.83 20.81
N GLY A 91 3.00 0.78 19.99
CA GLY A 91 1.84 -0.02 19.59
C GLY A 91 0.93 0.74 18.64
N TYR A 92 1.47 1.56 17.75
CA TYR A 92 0.72 2.32 16.76
C TYR A 92 0.82 1.69 15.36
N SER A 93 -0.19 1.95 14.54
CA SER A 93 -0.19 1.74 13.09
C SER A 93 -1.18 2.73 12.49
N ALA A 94 -0.85 3.32 11.34
CA ALA A 94 -1.79 4.11 10.55
C ALA A 94 -3.03 3.26 10.25
N LYS A 95 -4.23 3.82 10.49
CA LYS A 95 -5.48 3.15 10.15
C LYS A 95 -5.80 3.28 8.67
N GLU A 96 -5.44 4.41 8.06
CA GLU A 96 -5.77 4.74 6.67
C GLU A 96 -4.66 5.53 5.97
N ARG A 97 -4.81 5.70 4.66
CA ARG A 97 -4.02 6.60 3.81
C ARG A 97 -4.31 8.08 4.13
N ILE A 98 -3.39 8.99 3.87
CA ILE A 98 -3.64 10.43 3.99
C ILE A 98 -4.03 10.99 2.62
N ILE A 99 -5.26 11.50 2.48
CA ILE A 99 -5.72 12.14 1.24
C ILE A 99 -5.16 13.57 1.17
N ILE A 100 -4.47 13.90 0.08
CA ILE A 100 -3.87 15.22 -0.14
C ILE A 100 -4.82 16.13 -0.93
N THR A 101 -5.15 15.75 -2.16
CA THR A 101 -6.05 16.56 -3.02
C THR A 101 -6.73 15.70 -4.08
N MET A 102 -7.85 16.17 -4.62
CA MET A 102 -8.52 15.49 -5.73
C MET A 102 -7.67 15.53 -7.01
N ILE A 103 -7.74 14.47 -7.80
CA ILE A 103 -7.16 14.47 -9.14
C ILE A 103 -8.20 15.05 -10.11
N ASN A 104 -7.82 16.12 -10.82
CA ASN A 104 -8.58 16.63 -11.95
C ASN A 104 -7.91 16.11 -13.23
N TYR A 105 -8.53 15.13 -13.89
CA TYR A 105 -7.94 14.48 -15.07
C TYR A 105 -7.71 15.44 -16.23
N GLU A 106 -8.61 16.40 -16.44
CA GLU A 106 -8.53 17.36 -17.55
C GLU A 106 -7.35 18.32 -17.39
N THR A 107 -7.05 18.74 -16.17
CA THR A 107 -5.96 19.70 -15.92
C THR A 107 -4.64 19.01 -15.62
N LEU A 108 -4.65 17.80 -15.06
CA LEU A 108 -3.44 17.08 -14.65
C LEU A 108 -2.44 16.92 -15.79
N VAL A 109 -2.92 16.66 -17.02
CA VAL A 109 -2.06 16.43 -18.20
C VAL A 109 -1.25 17.66 -18.60
N TYR A 110 -1.63 18.86 -18.11
CA TYR A 110 -0.95 20.12 -18.39
C TYR A 110 -0.15 20.64 -17.19
N GLU A 111 -0.22 19.98 -16.03
CA GLU A 111 0.53 20.37 -14.85
C GLU A 111 2.02 20.05 -14.99
N GLU A 112 2.88 20.88 -14.42
CA GLU A 112 4.30 20.58 -14.23
C GLU A 112 4.59 20.30 -12.76
N TRP A 113 5.50 19.38 -12.47
CA TRP A 113 5.81 18.96 -11.10
C TRP A 113 6.14 20.14 -10.15
N ASN A 114 6.82 21.18 -10.62
CA ASN A 114 7.19 22.34 -9.79
C ASN A 114 5.97 23.19 -9.39
N GLN A 115 4.88 23.12 -10.14
CA GLN A 115 3.65 23.87 -9.89
C GLN A 115 2.47 22.99 -9.49
N ALA A 116 2.63 21.66 -9.54
CA ALA A 116 1.60 20.67 -9.26
C ALA A 116 0.95 20.93 -7.90
N ILE A 117 -0.39 20.91 -7.88
CA ILE A 117 -1.19 21.22 -6.69
C ILE A 117 -0.83 20.28 -5.55
N VAL A 118 -0.69 18.98 -5.85
CA VAL A 118 -0.32 17.97 -4.86
C VAL A 118 1.01 18.30 -4.18
N ARG A 119 2.02 18.78 -4.93
CA ARG A 119 3.33 19.11 -4.38
C ARG A 119 3.23 20.28 -3.40
N LYS A 120 2.48 21.33 -3.76
CA LYS A 120 2.27 22.50 -2.92
C LYS A 120 1.57 22.16 -1.59
N LYS A 121 0.80 21.07 -1.55
CA LYS A 121 0.09 20.57 -0.36
C LYS A 121 0.84 19.50 0.43
N LEU A 122 2.12 19.19 0.12
CA LEU A 122 2.89 18.18 0.87
C LEU A 122 3.57 18.71 2.14
N ASN A 123 3.45 20.01 2.43
CA ASN A 123 3.82 20.57 3.73
C ASN A 123 2.63 20.43 4.69
N LEU A 124 2.72 19.48 5.62
CA LEU A 124 1.58 19.00 6.40
C LEU A 124 1.72 19.33 7.90
N LEU A 125 0.64 19.83 8.49
CA LEU A 125 0.38 19.73 9.93
C LEU A 125 -0.46 18.48 10.17
N LEU A 126 0.17 17.47 10.79
CA LEU A 126 -0.47 16.18 11.04
C LEU A 126 -0.93 16.09 12.49
N MET A 127 -2.20 15.70 12.68
CA MET A 127 -2.80 15.47 13.99
C MET A 127 -3.36 14.06 14.07
N PHE A 128 -2.62 13.16 14.73
CA PHE A 128 -2.98 11.76 14.86
C PHE A 128 -3.77 11.47 16.12
N TYR A 129 -4.90 10.76 15.97
CA TYR A 129 -5.78 10.33 17.06
C TYR A 129 -6.00 8.82 17.07
N ILE A 130 -6.20 8.23 18.24
CA ILE A 130 -6.54 6.80 18.37
C ILE A 130 -7.99 6.60 17.93
N HIS A 131 -8.20 5.82 16.88
CA HIS A 131 -9.52 5.48 16.40
C HIS A 131 -10.17 4.36 17.23
N ASN A 132 -11.37 4.63 17.74
CA ASN A 132 -12.27 3.66 18.37
C ASN A 132 -13.70 3.84 17.85
N SER A 133 -14.26 2.81 17.21
CA SER A 133 -15.60 2.81 16.63
C SER A 133 -16.72 2.94 17.65
N ASN A 134 -16.44 2.66 18.93
CA ASN A 134 -17.42 2.68 20.01
C ASN A 134 -17.47 4.03 20.75
N ILE A 135 -16.71 5.02 20.29
CA ILE A 135 -16.60 6.34 20.92
C ILE A 135 -16.97 7.41 19.89
N ASN A 136 -17.61 8.49 20.33
CA ASN A 136 -17.92 9.62 19.45
C ASN A 136 -16.65 10.25 18.88
N VAL A 137 -16.77 10.91 17.73
CA VAL A 137 -15.61 11.44 16.99
C VAL A 137 -14.86 12.55 17.74
N ASP A 138 -15.57 13.37 18.51
CA ASP A 138 -15.03 14.47 19.32
C ASP A 138 -14.34 14.01 20.62
N GLN A 139 -14.57 12.74 20.99
CA GLN A 139 -14.00 12.08 22.16
C GLN A 139 -12.83 11.16 21.81
N GLN A 140 -12.36 11.19 20.56
CA GLN A 140 -11.17 10.46 20.16
C GLN A 140 -9.93 11.14 20.73
N LEU A 141 -8.97 10.35 21.21
CA LEU A 141 -7.79 10.86 21.91
C LEU A 141 -6.64 11.16 20.95
N PHE A 142 -6.20 12.41 20.90
CA PHE A 142 -5.03 12.82 20.12
C PHE A 142 -3.73 12.40 20.81
N LYS A 143 -2.77 11.87 20.05
CA LYS A 143 -1.51 11.32 20.57
C LYS A 143 -0.25 11.89 19.94
N LEU A 144 -0.34 12.39 18.71
CA LEU A 144 0.83 12.85 18.00
C LEU A 144 0.46 13.98 17.05
N VAL A 145 0.93 15.17 17.35
CA VAL A 145 0.84 16.35 16.49
C VAL A 145 2.25 16.76 16.06
N GLY A 146 2.42 17.08 14.79
CA GLY A 146 3.71 17.50 14.26
C GLY A 146 3.68 17.97 12.82
N LEU A 147 4.72 18.72 12.45
CA LEU A 147 4.96 19.12 11.07
C LEU A 147 5.69 18.03 10.32
N TRP A 148 5.27 17.80 9.08
CA TRP A 148 5.91 16.85 8.19
C TRP A 148 5.96 17.39 6.76
N GLU A 149 7.10 17.17 6.13
CA GLU A 149 7.33 17.35 4.70
C GLU A 149 8.20 16.18 4.22
N PRO A 150 8.06 15.73 2.96
CA PRO A 150 8.91 14.68 2.43
C PRO A 150 10.36 15.16 2.32
N CYS A 151 11.31 14.32 2.74
CA CYS A 151 12.72 14.56 2.45
C CYS A 151 13.02 14.45 0.94
N ASP A 152 14.18 14.94 0.51
CA ASP A 152 14.56 14.97 -0.92
C ASP A 152 14.47 13.60 -1.61
N ASP A 153 14.85 12.52 -0.91
CA ASP A 153 14.80 11.16 -1.45
C ASP A 153 13.36 10.67 -1.65
N ASP A 154 12.51 10.87 -0.67
CA ASP A 154 11.10 10.51 -0.78
C ASP A 154 10.40 11.41 -1.82
N LEU A 155 10.79 12.68 -1.94
CA LEU A 155 10.26 13.61 -2.93
C LEU A 155 10.58 13.17 -4.37
N LYS A 156 11.75 12.57 -4.63
CA LYS A 156 12.08 11.96 -5.94
C LYS A 156 11.09 10.84 -6.29
N ILE A 157 10.75 10.00 -5.32
CA ILE A 157 9.80 8.88 -5.51
C ILE A 157 8.38 9.42 -5.70
N ILE A 158 7.95 10.37 -4.87
CA ILE A 158 6.64 11.02 -5.00
C ILE A 158 6.50 11.72 -6.37
N LYS A 159 7.55 12.39 -6.85
CA LYS A 159 7.58 12.98 -8.20
C LYS A 159 7.38 11.92 -9.28
N LYS A 160 8.08 10.79 -9.17
CA LYS A 160 7.98 9.67 -10.13
C LYS A 160 6.58 9.05 -10.11
N ASP A 161 6.00 8.87 -8.93
CA ASP A 161 4.63 8.38 -8.77
C ASP A 161 3.62 9.32 -9.42
N TRP A 162 3.72 10.62 -9.14
CA TRP A 162 2.90 11.66 -9.77
C TRP A 162 3.04 11.65 -11.29
N THR A 163 4.27 11.56 -11.81
CA THR A 163 4.56 11.50 -13.24
C THR A 163 3.94 10.25 -13.88
N SER A 164 3.98 9.11 -13.18
CA SER A 164 3.39 7.86 -13.65
C SER A 164 1.86 7.95 -13.74
N ILE A 165 1.22 8.57 -12.73
CA ILE A 165 -0.22 8.85 -12.74
C ILE A 165 -0.57 9.80 -13.89
N GLN A 166 0.16 10.91 -14.04
CA GLN A 166 -0.04 11.88 -15.13
C GLN A 166 0.11 11.23 -16.50
N ALA A 167 1.14 10.41 -16.70
CA ALA A 167 1.39 9.71 -17.96
C ALA A 167 0.22 8.80 -18.34
N LYS A 168 -0.30 8.02 -17.38
CA LYS A 168 -1.46 7.13 -17.62
C LYS A 168 -2.73 7.90 -17.96
N VAL A 169 -2.97 9.05 -17.33
CA VAL A 169 -4.08 9.96 -17.72
C VAL A 169 -3.86 10.54 -19.11
N SER A 170 -2.63 10.92 -19.45
CA SER A 170 -2.26 11.47 -20.76
C SER A 170 -2.41 10.46 -21.90
N LEU A 171 -2.35 9.16 -21.59
CA LEU A 171 -2.62 8.06 -22.53
C LEU A 171 -4.11 7.72 -22.65
N GLY A 172 -5.01 8.45 -21.99
CA GLY A 172 -6.45 8.14 -21.97
C GLY A 172 -6.81 6.95 -21.06
N GLN A 173 -5.92 6.58 -20.13
CA GLN A 173 -6.04 5.40 -19.27
C GLN A 173 -6.31 5.76 -17.80
N ALA A 174 -6.94 6.91 -17.52
CA ALA A 174 -7.32 7.30 -16.16
C ALA A 174 -8.28 6.29 -15.51
N HIS A 175 -9.16 5.68 -16.30
CA HIS A 175 -10.06 4.60 -15.86
C HIS A 175 -9.32 3.34 -15.40
N GLU A 176 -8.09 3.12 -15.88
CA GLU A 176 -7.24 2.00 -15.48
C GLU A 176 -6.33 2.31 -14.29
N LEU A 177 -6.30 3.55 -13.79
CA LEU A 177 -5.49 3.92 -12.63
C LEU A 177 -5.79 2.99 -11.45
N SER A 178 -4.75 2.61 -10.73
CA SER A 178 -4.85 1.88 -9.46
C SER A 178 -3.96 2.54 -8.42
N GLU A 179 -4.35 2.47 -7.14
CA GLU A 179 -3.48 2.93 -6.04
C GLU A 179 -2.16 2.14 -6.04
N GLY A 180 -2.19 0.86 -6.44
CA GLY A 180 -1.02 0.00 -6.53
C GLY A 180 0.03 0.50 -7.54
N ASP A 181 -0.36 1.25 -8.58
CA ASP A 181 0.51 1.61 -9.71
C ASP A 181 1.82 2.29 -9.28
N THR A 182 1.79 3.01 -8.15
CA THR A 182 2.88 3.83 -7.62
C THR A 182 3.48 3.28 -6.32
N MET A 183 4.45 3.97 -5.73
CA MET A 183 5.15 3.54 -4.51
C MET A 183 4.63 4.22 -3.24
N TYR A 184 4.69 5.55 -3.16
CA TYR A 184 4.36 6.35 -1.96
C TYR A 184 3.11 7.21 -2.18
N LEU A 185 2.99 7.83 -3.35
CA LEU A 185 1.85 8.66 -3.73
C LEU A 185 0.86 7.87 -4.59
N GLY A 186 -0.26 7.46 -4.00
CA GLY A 186 -1.33 6.73 -4.67
C GLY A 186 -2.37 7.63 -5.34
N ALA A 187 -3.12 7.04 -6.27
CA ALA A 187 -4.37 7.59 -6.80
C ALA A 187 -5.57 6.80 -6.24
N CYS A 188 -5.99 7.07 -5.00
CA CYS A 188 -7.07 6.33 -4.35
C CYS A 188 -8.44 6.74 -4.90
N THR A 189 -9.40 5.82 -4.98
CA THR A 189 -10.79 6.15 -5.35
C THR A 189 -11.45 7.03 -4.27
N LYS A 190 -12.32 7.96 -4.69
CA LYS A 190 -13.13 8.77 -3.77
C LYS A 190 -14.57 8.85 -4.26
N GLY A 191 -15.44 8.03 -3.69
CA GLY A 191 -16.88 8.03 -3.97
C GLY A 191 -17.52 6.75 -3.45
N VAL A 192 -18.78 6.84 -3.00
CA VAL A 192 -19.51 5.70 -2.40
C VAL A 192 -20.22 4.85 -3.46
N ASN A 193 -20.57 5.45 -4.62
CA ASN A 193 -21.44 4.82 -5.63
C ASN A 193 -20.80 4.82 -7.03
N LYS A 194 -21.21 3.85 -7.87
CA LYS A 194 -20.88 3.73 -9.31
C LYS A 194 -21.10 5.01 -10.14
N MET A 195 -21.90 5.95 -9.66
CA MET A 195 -22.16 7.25 -10.31
C MET A 195 -21.04 8.30 -10.13
N SER A 196 -20.04 8.03 -9.29
CA SER A 196 -18.93 8.96 -9.04
C SER A 196 -17.83 8.89 -10.11
N VAL A 197 -18.23 8.82 -11.37
CA VAL A 197 -17.31 8.87 -12.51
C VAL A 197 -17.06 10.30 -12.97
N ARG A 198 -16.00 10.48 -13.75
CA ARG A 198 -15.57 11.74 -14.36
C ARG A 198 -15.10 11.48 -15.78
N SER A 199 -15.21 12.51 -16.62
CA SER A 199 -14.50 12.53 -17.89
C SER A 199 -13.00 12.48 -17.64
N GLN A 200 -12.29 12.01 -18.65
CA GLN A 200 -10.84 12.04 -18.74
C GLN A 200 -10.48 12.56 -20.13
N PRO A 201 -9.29 13.17 -20.28
CA PRO A 201 -8.83 13.55 -21.60
C PRO A 201 -8.47 12.29 -22.42
N PHE A 202 -8.53 12.43 -23.74
CA PHE A 202 -8.04 11.43 -24.71
C PHE A 202 -8.73 10.05 -24.70
N CYS A 203 -9.85 9.90 -24.00
CA CYS A 203 -10.64 8.66 -24.00
C CYS A 203 -12.10 8.93 -23.59
N ASP A 204 -13.06 8.32 -24.31
CA ASP A 204 -14.49 8.48 -24.02
C ASP A 204 -14.96 7.66 -22.80
N ILE A 205 -14.18 6.63 -22.41
CA ILE A 205 -14.48 5.80 -21.24
C ILE A 205 -14.42 6.69 -20.00
N GLN A 206 -15.45 6.65 -19.16
CA GLN A 206 -15.46 7.42 -17.93
C GLN A 206 -14.55 6.78 -16.87
N ALA A 207 -13.86 7.61 -16.08
CA ALA A 207 -12.96 7.17 -15.03
C ALA A 207 -13.57 7.36 -13.63
N LYS A 208 -13.28 6.47 -12.68
CA LYS A 208 -13.67 6.68 -11.26
C LYS A 208 -13.02 7.96 -10.74
N LYS A 209 -13.72 8.75 -9.91
CA LYS A 209 -13.11 9.90 -9.24
C LYS A 209 -11.98 9.43 -8.30
N ARG A 210 -10.79 10.02 -8.41
CA ARG A 210 -9.63 9.71 -7.56
C ARG A 210 -9.03 10.93 -6.87
N ALA A 211 -8.30 10.68 -5.80
CA ALA A 211 -7.51 11.67 -5.09
C ALA A 211 -6.05 11.21 -4.99
N PHE A 212 -5.12 12.16 -5.00
CA PHE A 212 -3.76 11.90 -4.59
C PHE A 212 -3.74 11.61 -3.08
N SER A 213 -3.06 10.54 -2.68
CA SER A 213 -2.96 10.12 -1.29
C SER A 213 -1.59 9.55 -0.94
N LEU A 214 -1.09 9.83 0.26
CA LEU A 214 0.06 9.12 0.82
C LEU A 214 -0.41 7.75 1.32
N LYS A 215 0.17 6.68 0.77
CA LYS A 215 -0.27 5.30 1.07
C LYS A 215 -0.13 4.97 2.54
N ARG A 216 -1.02 4.13 3.08
CA ARG A 216 -1.06 3.76 4.50
C ARG A 216 0.29 3.27 5.03
N SER A 217 1.00 2.44 4.26
CA SER A 217 2.33 1.94 4.63
C SER A 217 3.38 3.04 4.76
N TYR A 218 3.28 4.09 3.93
CA TYR A 218 4.15 5.26 4.02
C TYR A 218 3.78 6.13 5.22
N VAL A 219 2.50 6.23 5.57
CA VAL A 219 2.03 6.95 6.78
C VAL A 219 2.59 6.34 8.06
N ASP A 220 2.74 5.01 8.15
CA ASP A 220 3.44 4.36 9.28
C ASP A 220 4.87 4.93 9.47
N TYR A 221 5.57 5.30 8.39
CA TYR A 221 6.89 5.92 8.47
C TYR A 221 6.86 7.39 8.83
N ILE A 222 5.84 8.12 8.37
CA ILE A 222 5.61 9.51 8.79
C ILE A 222 5.44 9.56 10.31
N ILE A 223 4.63 8.64 10.87
CA ILE A 223 4.44 8.53 12.33
C ILE A 223 5.77 8.17 13.03
N GLU A 224 6.54 7.22 12.50
CA GLU A 224 7.87 6.89 13.04
C GLU A 224 8.79 8.13 13.08
N GLU A 225 8.86 8.89 11.99
CA GLU A 225 9.70 10.09 11.88
C GLU A 225 9.28 11.16 12.90
N LEU A 226 7.98 11.43 13.02
CA LEU A 226 7.43 12.37 14.00
C LEU A 226 7.74 11.95 15.45
N LEU A 227 7.63 10.65 15.76
CA LEU A 227 8.01 10.12 17.08
C LEU A 227 9.51 10.28 17.35
N GLN A 228 10.37 10.08 16.34
CA GLN A 228 11.81 10.28 16.46
C GLN A 228 12.16 11.75 16.70
N LYS A 229 11.54 12.68 15.95
CA LYS A 229 11.68 14.14 16.12
C LYS A 229 11.31 14.56 17.55
N LYS A 230 10.19 14.08 18.08
CA LYS A 230 9.76 14.36 19.47
C LYS A 230 10.74 13.86 20.53
N GLN A 231 11.34 12.70 20.33
CA GLN A 231 12.36 12.17 21.25
C GLN A 231 13.72 12.87 21.11
N SER A 232 13.83 13.93 20.29
CA SER A 232 15.09 14.63 19.99
C SER A 232 16.19 13.68 19.50
N LYS A 233 15.81 12.54 18.92
CA LYS A 233 16.76 11.61 18.34
C LYS A 233 17.17 12.18 16.99
N LYS A 234 18.43 12.62 16.88
CA LYS A 234 19.02 12.94 15.57
C LYS A 234 18.84 11.70 14.68
N VAL A 235 18.04 11.84 13.62
CA VAL A 235 18.03 10.88 12.52
C VAL A 235 19.43 10.95 11.93
N LYS A 236 20.27 9.95 12.21
CA LYS A 236 21.56 9.88 11.53
C LYS A 236 21.25 9.63 10.05
N PRO A 237 21.71 10.49 9.13
CA PRO A 237 21.63 10.16 7.71
C PRO A 237 22.45 8.89 7.51
N VAL A 238 21.78 7.78 7.24
CA VAL A 238 22.45 6.57 6.77
C VAL A 238 22.83 6.87 5.34
N HIS A 239 24.12 6.94 5.03
CA HIS A 239 24.56 7.00 3.64
C HIS A 239 24.12 5.70 2.97
N LYS A 240 23.35 5.84 1.89
CA LYS A 240 22.75 4.73 1.17
C LYS A 240 23.33 4.73 -0.25
N PRO A 241 23.89 3.63 -0.77
CA PRO A 241 24.63 3.61 -2.04
C PRO A 241 23.88 4.15 -3.26
N TRP A 242 22.54 4.16 -3.23
CA TRP A 242 21.70 4.69 -4.30
C TRP A 242 21.48 6.21 -4.24
N LEU A 243 21.91 6.89 -3.18
CA LEU A 243 21.84 8.36 -3.07
C LEU A 243 22.71 9.06 -4.12
N ASP A 244 23.77 8.39 -4.58
CA ASP A 244 24.75 8.92 -5.54
C ASP A 244 24.28 8.79 -7.00
N ILE A 245 23.13 8.14 -7.24
CA ILE A 245 22.55 7.96 -8.56
C ILE A 245 21.47 9.03 -8.75
N ASN A 246 21.48 9.72 -9.90
CA ASN A 246 20.40 10.61 -10.34
C ASN A 246 19.13 9.78 -10.69
N GLY A 247 18.53 9.11 -9.70
CA GLY A 247 17.39 8.23 -9.85
C GLY A 247 16.72 7.88 -8.52
N SER A 248 15.62 7.14 -8.59
CA SER A 248 14.94 6.59 -7.41
C SER A 248 15.60 5.26 -6.98
N PHE A 249 15.45 4.85 -5.73
CA PHE A 249 15.98 3.56 -5.29
C PHE A 249 15.41 2.39 -6.09
N ASP A 250 14.12 2.44 -6.44
CA ASP A 250 13.51 1.36 -7.22
C ASP A 250 14.06 1.28 -8.65
N ASP A 251 14.49 2.38 -9.25
CA ASP A 251 15.25 2.32 -10.52
C ASP A 251 16.60 1.64 -10.33
N TYR A 252 17.37 2.04 -9.32
CA TYR A 252 18.65 1.42 -9.00
C TYR A 252 18.51 -0.08 -8.76
N LEU A 253 17.58 -0.47 -7.90
CA LEU A 253 17.28 -1.87 -7.60
C LEU A 253 16.96 -2.65 -8.88
N MET A 254 16.06 -2.12 -9.71
CA MET A 254 15.67 -2.78 -10.95
C MET A 254 16.85 -2.90 -11.92
N LEU A 255 17.71 -1.88 -12.02
CA LEU A 255 18.93 -1.93 -12.83
C LEU A 255 19.89 -3.01 -12.34
N GLU A 256 20.19 -3.06 -11.05
CA GLU A 256 21.10 -4.04 -10.46
C GLU A 256 20.61 -5.47 -10.61
N ILE A 257 19.32 -5.74 -10.33
CA ILE A 257 18.78 -7.10 -10.50
C ILE A 257 18.80 -7.48 -11.99
N LYS A 258 18.46 -6.56 -12.90
CA LYS A 258 18.42 -6.84 -14.34
C LYS A 258 19.78 -7.19 -14.95
N LYS A 259 20.91 -6.81 -14.32
CA LYS A 259 22.25 -7.29 -14.73
C LYS A 259 22.39 -8.81 -14.70
N ASN A 260 21.54 -9.50 -13.94
CA ASN A 260 21.55 -10.95 -13.81
C ASN A 260 20.58 -11.66 -14.78
N LEU A 261 19.88 -10.94 -15.66
CA LEU A 261 19.00 -11.56 -16.65
C LEU A 261 19.79 -12.52 -17.54
N GLY A 262 19.24 -13.71 -17.76
CA GLY A 262 19.88 -14.78 -18.52
C GLY A 262 20.89 -15.61 -17.73
N PHE A 263 21.27 -15.21 -16.52
CA PHE A 263 22.13 -16.04 -15.65
C PHE A 263 21.32 -17.11 -14.92
N SER A 264 21.96 -18.26 -14.74
CA SER A 264 21.44 -19.32 -13.88
C SER A 264 21.48 -18.92 -12.41
N LEU A 265 20.62 -19.52 -11.59
CA LEU A 265 20.61 -19.31 -10.15
C LEU A 265 21.96 -19.70 -9.51
N GLU A 266 22.69 -20.67 -10.08
CA GLU A 266 24.05 -21.00 -9.65
C GLU A 266 25.03 -19.85 -9.90
N GLN A 267 25.05 -19.28 -11.12
CA GLN A 267 25.90 -18.13 -11.44
C GLN A 267 25.56 -16.92 -10.59
N ILE A 268 24.27 -16.68 -10.32
CA ILE A 268 23.83 -15.61 -9.43
C ILE A 268 24.37 -15.85 -8.02
N CYS A 269 24.25 -17.06 -7.47
CA CYS A 269 24.85 -17.38 -6.17
C CYS A 269 26.36 -17.13 -6.15
N GLN A 270 27.08 -17.44 -7.23
CA GLN A 270 28.52 -17.18 -7.34
C GLN A 270 28.83 -15.68 -7.37
N ASN A 271 28.12 -14.90 -8.21
CA ASN A 271 28.33 -13.46 -8.36
C ASN A 271 28.12 -12.69 -7.05
N TYR A 272 27.15 -13.13 -6.22
CA TYR A 272 26.82 -12.51 -4.94
C TYR A 272 27.46 -13.24 -3.74
N ASN A 273 28.36 -14.20 -3.96
CA ASN A 273 29.00 -15.00 -2.91
C ASN A 273 28.01 -15.64 -1.91
N ILE A 274 26.88 -16.16 -2.39
CA ILE A 274 25.80 -16.75 -1.58
C ILE A 274 26.05 -18.25 -1.40
N PHE A 275 26.36 -18.66 -0.18
CA PHE A 275 26.62 -20.07 0.19
C PHE A 275 25.45 -20.68 0.99
N ARG A 276 24.32 -20.93 0.32
CA ARG A 276 23.14 -21.58 0.94
C ARG A 276 23.03 -23.06 0.60
N LYS A 277 22.87 -23.91 1.62
CA LYS A 277 22.43 -25.31 1.44
C LYS A 277 20.95 -25.36 1.05
N ARG A 278 20.61 -26.19 0.06
CA ARG A 278 19.23 -26.38 -0.42
C ARG A 278 18.44 -27.34 0.47
N LEU A 279 18.08 -26.88 1.67
CA LEU A 279 17.33 -27.67 2.65
C LEU A 279 15.84 -27.28 2.71
N ALA A 280 15.52 -26.01 2.44
CA ALA A 280 14.18 -25.48 2.63
C ALA A 280 13.35 -25.48 1.34
N LYS A 281 12.04 -25.71 1.46
CA LYS A 281 11.10 -25.66 0.32
C LYS A 281 11.06 -24.28 -0.37
N ASN A 282 11.38 -23.21 0.36
CA ASN A 282 11.43 -21.83 -0.12
C ASN A 282 12.86 -21.38 -0.49
N TYR A 283 13.77 -22.30 -0.86
CA TYR A 283 15.18 -21.99 -1.14
C TYR A 283 15.37 -20.82 -2.10
N ILE A 284 14.62 -20.78 -3.22
CA ILE A 284 14.73 -19.70 -4.22
C ILE A 284 14.40 -18.34 -3.60
N ASN A 285 13.35 -18.27 -2.77
CA ASN A 285 13.00 -17.03 -2.04
C ASN A 285 14.12 -16.59 -1.10
N LEU A 286 14.85 -17.53 -0.48
CA LEU A 286 15.96 -17.23 0.42
C LEU A 286 17.18 -16.70 -0.34
N VAL A 287 17.50 -17.28 -1.49
CA VAL A 287 18.60 -16.79 -2.35
C VAL A 287 18.26 -15.39 -2.89
N VAL A 288 17.05 -15.21 -3.41
CA VAL A 288 16.59 -13.88 -3.88
C VAL A 288 16.61 -12.85 -2.75
N SER A 289 16.18 -13.23 -1.54
CA SER A 289 16.25 -12.34 -0.37
C SER A 289 17.69 -11.92 -0.06
N ASP A 290 18.68 -12.78 -0.26
CA ASP A 290 20.10 -12.46 -0.04
C ASP A 290 20.64 -11.55 -1.12
N VAL A 291 20.34 -11.84 -2.40
CA VAL A 291 20.71 -10.97 -3.53
C VAL A 291 20.15 -9.56 -3.33
N LEU A 292 18.87 -9.46 -2.98
CA LEU A 292 18.24 -8.16 -2.73
C LEU A 292 18.84 -7.45 -1.52
N SER A 293 19.24 -8.20 -0.48
CA SER A 293 19.87 -7.61 0.70
C SER A 293 21.29 -7.12 0.41
N ASP A 294 22.02 -7.82 -0.46
CA ASP A 294 23.34 -7.40 -0.92
C ASP A 294 23.26 -6.10 -1.75
N ILE A 295 22.36 -6.06 -2.74
CA ILE A 295 22.09 -4.85 -3.54
C ILE A 295 21.67 -3.66 -2.65
N ALA A 296 20.82 -3.93 -1.65
CA ALA A 296 20.33 -2.91 -0.72
C ALA A 296 21.38 -2.47 0.32
N GLY A 297 22.44 -3.25 0.54
CA GLY A 297 23.40 -3.04 1.62
C GLY A 297 22.87 -3.31 3.03
N GLU A 298 21.65 -3.84 3.16
CA GLU A 298 21.04 -4.23 4.44
C GLU A 298 19.98 -5.32 4.24
N ASN A 299 19.45 -5.87 5.33
CA ASN A 299 18.40 -6.88 5.24
C ASN A 299 17.15 -6.34 4.51
N ILE A 300 16.77 -6.96 3.40
CA ILE A 300 15.64 -6.51 2.57
C ILE A 300 14.30 -6.43 3.32
N LYS A 301 14.11 -7.24 4.38
CA LYS A 301 12.91 -7.18 5.22
C LYS A 301 12.90 -5.99 6.18
N LYS A 302 14.06 -5.36 6.41
CA LYS A 302 14.21 -4.15 7.22
C LYS A 302 14.27 -2.89 6.37
N PHE A 303 14.69 -3.06 5.12
CA PHE A 303 14.90 -2.04 4.14
C PHE A 303 13.72 -1.08 3.99
N GLU A 304 14.00 0.20 4.24
CA GLU A 304 12.98 1.22 4.43
C GLU A 304 12.11 1.45 3.18
N PRO A 305 12.66 1.69 1.96
CA PRO A 305 11.84 1.87 0.76
C PRO A 305 10.90 0.70 0.46
N PHE A 306 11.31 -0.55 0.75
CA PHE A 306 10.45 -1.72 0.56
C PHE A 306 9.23 -1.68 1.46
N LYS A 307 9.38 -1.37 2.75
CA LYS A 307 8.19 -1.31 3.61
C LYS A 307 7.40 -0.01 3.40
N LYS A 308 8.04 1.11 3.05
CA LYS A 308 7.36 2.37 2.70
C LYS A 308 6.37 2.16 1.55
N ALA A 309 6.82 1.48 0.51
CA ALA A 309 6.01 1.12 -0.67
C ALA A 309 5.20 -0.19 -0.51
N ASN A 310 5.31 -0.87 0.64
CA ASN A 310 4.66 -2.16 0.90
C ASN A 310 4.93 -3.21 -0.20
N ILE A 311 6.21 -3.35 -0.57
CA ILE A 311 6.66 -4.26 -1.62
C ILE A 311 6.73 -5.70 -1.07
N GLU A 312 5.99 -6.62 -1.70
CA GLU A 312 6.15 -8.06 -1.50
C GLU A 312 6.95 -8.70 -2.64
N VAL A 313 8.02 -9.42 -2.31
CA VAL A 313 8.79 -10.19 -3.29
C VAL A 313 8.08 -11.52 -3.58
N LYS A 314 7.84 -11.82 -4.86
CA LYS A 314 7.33 -13.12 -5.32
C LYS A 314 8.34 -13.75 -6.27
N CYS A 315 8.89 -14.89 -5.90
CA CYS A 315 9.65 -15.70 -6.85
C CYS A 315 8.71 -16.62 -7.60
N ILE A 316 8.80 -16.61 -8.92
CA ILE A 316 7.96 -17.43 -9.80
C ILE A 316 8.90 -18.32 -10.60
N VAL A 317 8.58 -19.61 -10.68
CA VAL A 317 9.34 -20.56 -11.51
C VAL A 317 8.44 -21.05 -12.62
N LEU A 318 8.86 -20.79 -13.85
CA LEU A 318 8.19 -21.21 -15.07
C LEU A 318 8.73 -22.57 -15.53
N GLN A 319 7.84 -23.38 -16.08
CA GLN A 319 8.21 -24.54 -16.89
C GLN A 319 8.82 -24.07 -18.24
N PRO A 320 9.43 -24.98 -19.02
CA PRO A 320 9.95 -24.65 -20.35
C PRO A 320 8.90 -23.99 -21.28
N ASN A 321 7.63 -24.38 -21.14
CA ASN A 321 6.51 -23.81 -21.88
C ASN A 321 6.07 -22.40 -21.44
N GLY A 322 6.75 -21.79 -20.46
CA GLY A 322 6.45 -20.42 -19.98
C GLY A 322 5.32 -20.34 -18.96
N ILE A 323 4.72 -21.46 -18.54
CA ILE A 323 3.62 -21.47 -17.56
C ILE A 323 4.16 -21.97 -16.21
N PRO A 324 3.84 -21.30 -15.09
CA PRO A 324 4.12 -21.85 -13.76
C PRO A 324 3.44 -23.22 -13.58
N LYS A 325 4.14 -24.19 -12.97
CA LYS A 325 3.54 -25.50 -12.65
C LYS A 325 2.36 -25.37 -11.68
N GLU A 326 2.51 -24.49 -10.68
CA GLU A 326 1.50 -24.26 -9.64
C GLU A 326 0.89 -22.87 -9.78
N SER A 327 -0.38 -22.77 -9.40
CA SER A 327 -1.05 -21.48 -9.21
C SER A 327 -0.47 -20.77 -7.98
N MET A 328 -0.59 -19.44 -7.92
CA MET A 328 -0.03 -18.66 -6.82
C MET A 328 -1.09 -18.41 -5.75
N SER A 329 -0.88 -18.92 -4.53
CA SER A 329 -1.76 -18.61 -3.40
C SER A 329 -1.58 -17.16 -2.96
N PHE A 330 -2.66 -16.45 -2.64
CA PHE A 330 -2.60 -15.04 -2.30
C PHE A 330 -3.06 -14.74 -0.88
N GLU A 331 -4.29 -15.09 -0.52
CA GLU A 331 -4.84 -14.84 0.81
C GLU A 331 -5.69 -16.00 1.30
N GLN A 332 -5.51 -16.38 2.57
CA GLN A 332 -6.34 -17.41 3.18
C GLN A 332 -7.70 -16.79 3.54
N ILE A 333 -8.78 -17.50 3.25
CA ILE A 333 -10.12 -17.02 3.57
C ILE A 333 -10.34 -17.16 5.07
N GLN A 334 -10.74 -16.07 5.71
CA GLN A 334 -11.26 -16.04 7.08
C GLN A 334 -12.80 -16.04 7.01
N TYR A 335 -13.45 -17.20 7.17
CA TYR A 335 -14.87 -17.36 6.83
C TYR A 335 -15.80 -16.41 7.56
N THR A 336 -15.56 -16.18 8.85
CA THR A 336 -16.36 -15.27 9.68
C THR A 336 -16.15 -13.80 9.32
N GLU A 337 -14.94 -13.43 8.89
CA GLU A 337 -14.60 -12.06 8.51
C GLU A 337 -15.19 -11.74 7.14
N ILE A 338 -14.89 -12.58 6.14
CA ILE A 338 -15.31 -12.35 4.75
C ILE A 338 -16.85 -12.33 4.59
N ALA A 339 -17.59 -13.03 5.44
CA ALA A 339 -19.05 -13.02 5.43
C ALA A 339 -19.66 -11.67 5.85
N ALA A 340 -18.89 -10.83 6.55
CA ALA A 340 -19.26 -9.48 6.97
C ALA A 340 -18.57 -8.38 6.15
N GLU A 341 -17.69 -8.75 5.20
CA GLU A 341 -16.99 -7.81 4.34
C GLU A 341 -17.90 -7.33 3.19
N GLU A 342 -17.74 -6.05 2.84
CA GLU A 342 -18.17 -5.52 1.55
C GLU A 342 -16.96 -5.42 0.61
N TRP A 343 -17.17 -5.49 -0.71
CA TRP A 343 -16.05 -5.50 -1.67
C TRP A 343 -15.10 -4.31 -1.49
N GLU A 344 -15.64 -3.10 -1.36
CA GLU A 344 -14.85 -1.86 -1.36
C GLU A 344 -13.83 -1.82 -0.21
N ASP A 345 -14.19 -2.42 0.93
CA ASP A 345 -13.37 -2.51 2.14
C ASP A 345 -12.88 -3.94 2.41
N SER A 346 -13.00 -4.85 1.43
CA SER A 346 -12.62 -6.26 1.60
C SER A 346 -11.11 -6.43 1.72
N THR A 347 -10.70 -7.36 2.57
CA THR A 347 -9.27 -7.63 2.85
C THR A 347 -8.50 -7.96 1.58
N ILE A 348 -9.11 -8.74 0.68
CA ILE A 348 -8.46 -9.17 -0.56
C ILE A 348 -8.26 -8.02 -1.55
N ARG A 349 -9.25 -7.13 -1.67
CA ARG A 349 -9.17 -5.95 -2.53
C ARG A 349 -8.12 -4.99 -2.00
N GLU A 350 -8.14 -4.71 -0.70
CA GLU A 350 -7.13 -3.89 -0.04
C GLU A 350 -5.73 -4.44 -0.31
N LYS A 351 -5.54 -5.76 -0.21
CA LYS A 351 -4.24 -6.39 -0.47
C LYS A 351 -3.73 -6.17 -1.89
N PHE A 352 -4.58 -6.26 -2.91
CA PHE A 352 -4.17 -6.00 -4.30
C PHE A 352 -3.99 -4.52 -4.62
N GLU A 353 -4.72 -3.62 -3.96
CA GLU A 353 -4.57 -2.17 -4.16
C GLU A 353 -3.36 -1.60 -3.40
N ASN A 354 -3.06 -2.13 -2.20
CA ASN A 354 -2.07 -1.56 -1.30
C ASN A 354 -0.71 -2.28 -1.34
N ASN A 355 -0.62 -3.49 -1.87
CA ASN A 355 0.66 -4.17 -2.02
C ASN A 355 1.22 -3.96 -3.42
N LYS A 356 2.52 -3.68 -3.50
CA LYS A 356 3.28 -3.73 -4.75
C LYS A 356 3.99 -5.07 -4.82
N HIS A 357 3.90 -5.83 -5.91
CA HIS A 357 4.71 -7.05 -6.02
C HIS A 357 5.97 -6.82 -6.82
N LEU A 358 7.12 -7.25 -6.30
CA LEU A 358 8.33 -7.43 -7.09
C LEU A 358 8.39 -8.89 -7.54
N TRP A 359 8.10 -9.13 -8.81
CA TRP A 359 8.17 -10.46 -9.41
C TRP A 359 9.60 -10.74 -9.88
N ILE A 360 10.18 -11.81 -9.34
CA ILE A 360 11.48 -12.36 -9.75
C ILE A 360 11.21 -13.70 -10.42
N VAL A 361 11.27 -13.73 -11.74
CA VAL A 361 10.81 -14.85 -12.56
C VAL A 361 12.00 -15.65 -13.05
N PHE A 362 12.08 -16.90 -12.61
CA PHE A 362 12.99 -17.90 -13.15
C PHE A 362 12.26 -18.78 -14.18
N LYS A 363 12.98 -19.22 -15.21
CA LYS A 363 12.50 -20.22 -16.16
C LYS A 363 13.41 -21.44 -16.11
N SER A 364 12.80 -22.61 -15.91
CA SER A 364 13.51 -23.88 -15.94
C SER A 364 13.81 -24.28 -17.38
N LYS A 365 15.04 -24.74 -17.65
CA LYS A 365 15.41 -25.36 -18.93
C LYS A 365 14.71 -26.71 -19.14
N ASN A 366 14.45 -27.43 -18.05
CA ASN A 366 13.89 -28.78 -18.07
C ASN A 366 12.51 -28.81 -17.41
N HIS A 367 11.66 -29.76 -17.84
CA HIS A 367 10.41 -30.04 -17.13
C HIS A 367 10.69 -30.58 -15.73
N TYR A 368 9.88 -30.18 -14.77
CA TYR A 368 10.00 -30.62 -13.37
C TYR A 368 8.64 -30.88 -12.73
N GLU A 369 8.62 -31.79 -11.75
CA GLU A 369 7.44 -32.02 -10.91
C GLU A 369 7.51 -31.24 -9.61
N LYS A 370 8.66 -31.24 -8.92
CA LYS A 370 8.89 -30.39 -7.75
C LYS A 370 10.01 -29.40 -8.02
N GLN A 371 9.87 -28.19 -7.48
CA GLN A 371 10.93 -27.19 -7.59
C GLN A 371 12.26 -27.64 -6.95
N SER A 372 12.24 -28.61 -6.02
CA SER A 372 13.44 -29.23 -5.44
C SER A 372 14.28 -30.01 -6.44
N ASP A 373 13.67 -30.47 -7.52
CA ASP A 373 14.29 -31.44 -8.45
C ASP A 373 15.12 -30.72 -9.53
N ILE A 374 14.89 -29.41 -9.70
CA ILE A 374 15.54 -28.60 -10.73
C ILE A 374 16.98 -28.30 -10.34
N SER A 375 17.95 -28.55 -11.22
CA SER A 375 19.33 -28.09 -11.02
C SER A 375 19.41 -26.56 -10.98
N LEU A 376 20.26 -25.98 -10.13
CA LEU A 376 20.44 -24.52 -10.06
C LEU A 376 20.98 -23.94 -11.38
N LYS A 377 21.71 -24.75 -12.18
CA LYS A 377 22.19 -24.41 -13.53
C LYS A 377 21.07 -24.29 -14.57
N ASP A 378 19.93 -24.91 -14.29
CA ASP A 378 18.77 -24.96 -15.18
C ASP A 378 17.72 -23.91 -14.84
N LEU A 379 17.83 -23.23 -13.70
CA LEU A 379 16.97 -22.12 -13.29
C LEU A 379 17.54 -20.80 -13.78
N ILE A 380 17.06 -20.31 -14.91
CA ILE A 380 17.55 -19.06 -15.52
C ILE A 380 16.70 -17.88 -15.07
N LEU A 381 17.30 -16.80 -14.58
CA LEU A 381 16.58 -15.56 -14.31
C LEU A 381 16.06 -15.00 -15.64
N TYR A 382 14.75 -15.06 -15.83
CA TYR A 382 14.08 -14.79 -17.09
C TYR A 382 13.53 -13.38 -17.16
N LYS A 383 12.86 -12.93 -16.10
CA LYS A 383 12.21 -11.61 -16.06
C LYS A 383 12.15 -11.05 -14.64
N VAL A 384 12.24 -9.74 -14.53
CA VAL A 384 12.04 -9.01 -13.27
C VAL A 384 11.15 -7.81 -13.54
N LYS A 385 10.05 -7.69 -12.81
CA LYS A 385 9.13 -6.56 -12.94
C LYS A 385 8.41 -6.26 -11.64
N PHE A 386 8.09 -5.00 -11.43
CA PHE A 386 7.02 -4.65 -10.52
C PHE A 386 5.67 -5.00 -11.16
N TRP A 387 4.78 -5.59 -10.38
CA TRP A 387 3.48 -6.02 -10.84
C TRP A 387 2.42 -5.69 -9.79
N ASN A 388 1.27 -5.24 -10.27
CA ASN A 388 0.01 -5.25 -9.54
C ASN A 388 -1.05 -5.85 -10.45
N MET A 389 -2.15 -6.29 -9.84
CA MET A 389 -3.31 -6.69 -10.61
C MET A 389 -3.85 -5.48 -11.39
N PRO A 390 -4.00 -5.58 -12.72
CA PRO A 390 -4.72 -4.58 -13.50
C PRO A 390 -6.09 -4.32 -12.89
N ILE A 391 -6.48 -3.04 -12.78
CA ILE A 391 -7.72 -2.69 -12.07
C ILE A 391 -8.96 -3.30 -12.74
N GLU A 392 -8.92 -3.49 -14.05
CA GLU A 392 -9.97 -4.19 -14.82
C GLU A 392 -10.15 -5.64 -14.36
N HIS A 393 -9.06 -6.36 -14.10
CA HIS A 393 -9.11 -7.73 -13.62
C HIS A 393 -9.54 -7.78 -12.15
N LEU A 394 -9.10 -6.81 -11.34
CA LEU A 394 -9.46 -6.72 -9.92
C LEU A 394 -10.94 -6.43 -9.74
N GLU A 395 -11.44 -5.39 -10.42
CA GLU A 395 -12.83 -4.93 -10.31
C GLU A 395 -13.81 -5.71 -11.19
N GLY A 396 -13.30 -6.55 -12.10
CA GLY A 396 -14.06 -7.46 -12.96
C GLY A 396 -14.02 -8.90 -12.46
N ASP A 397 -13.22 -9.75 -13.11
CA ASP A 397 -13.21 -11.20 -12.86
C ASP A 397 -12.87 -11.56 -11.41
N TYR A 398 -11.94 -10.86 -10.78
CA TYR A 398 -11.53 -11.18 -9.41
C TYR A 398 -12.60 -10.76 -8.39
N LYS A 399 -13.28 -9.63 -8.61
CA LYS A 399 -14.46 -9.23 -7.85
C LYS A 399 -15.58 -10.26 -7.98
N ALA A 400 -15.84 -10.76 -9.18
CA ALA A 400 -16.84 -11.82 -9.40
C ALA A 400 -16.49 -13.10 -8.63
N LEU A 401 -15.21 -13.51 -8.61
CA LEU A 401 -14.73 -14.62 -7.79
C LEU A 401 -14.98 -14.38 -6.30
N TRP A 402 -14.67 -13.20 -5.78
CA TRP A 402 -14.91 -12.85 -4.38
C TRP A 402 -16.42 -12.85 -4.04
N GLN A 403 -17.25 -12.26 -4.88
CA GLN A 403 -18.71 -12.21 -4.68
C GLN A 403 -19.33 -13.60 -4.63
N ASP A 404 -18.96 -14.48 -5.56
CA ASP A 404 -19.38 -15.88 -5.57
C ASP A 404 -18.95 -16.60 -4.27
N THR A 405 -17.72 -16.34 -3.83
CA THR A 405 -17.16 -16.91 -2.60
C THR A 405 -17.94 -16.46 -1.36
N VAL A 406 -18.24 -15.16 -1.22
CA VAL A 406 -19.03 -14.60 -0.11
C VAL A 406 -20.43 -15.19 -0.07
N VAL A 407 -21.11 -15.24 -1.21
CA VAL A 407 -22.48 -15.79 -1.31
C VAL A 407 -22.49 -17.27 -0.90
N LYS A 408 -21.53 -18.07 -1.37
CA LYS A 408 -21.43 -19.49 -1.02
C LYS A 408 -21.15 -19.71 0.46
N ILE A 409 -20.22 -18.95 1.05
CA ILE A 409 -19.93 -19.01 2.50
C ILE A 409 -21.16 -18.62 3.32
N GLY A 410 -21.86 -17.54 2.94
CA GLY A 410 -23.09 -17.10 3.63
C GLY A 410 -24.18 -18.18 3.63
N ASN A 411 -24.28 -18.94 2.54
CA ASN A 411 -25.24 -20.03 2.39
C ASN A 411 -24.75 -21.40 2.92
N GLY A 412 -23.56 -21.46 3.53
CA GLY A 412 -22.99 -22.71 4.07
C GLY A 412 -22.49 -23.70 3.00
N ILE A 413 -22.11 -23.21 1.81
CA ILE A 413 -21.63 -24.03 0.69
C ILE A 413 -20.10 -23.92 0.57
N TYR A 414 -19.38 -24.99 0.92
CA TYR A 414 -17.90 -24.98 0.98
C TYR A 414 -17.20 -25.88 -0.05
N ASN A 415 -17.97 -26.66 -0.82
CA ASN A 415 -17.46 -27.64 -1.78
C ASN A 415 -17.67 -27.26 -3.25
N GLN A 416 -18.26 -26.10 -3.53
CA GLN A 416 -18.65 -25.66 -4.88
C GLN A 416 -18.06 -24.31 -5.28
N PHE A 417 -16.92 -23.90 -4.70
CA PHE A 417 -16.25 -22.67 -5.13
C PHE A 417 -15.72 -22.77 -6.57
N PHE A 418 -15.52 -21.62 -7.21
CA PHE A 418 -14.90 -21.55 -8.53
C PHE A 418 -13.54 -22.26 -8.56
N LYS A 419 -13.40 -23.13 -9.55
CA LYS A 419 -12.16 -23.81 -9.95
C LYS A 419 -11.40 -22.94 -10.95
N SER A 420 -10.16 -23.34 -11.25
CA SER A 420 -9.32 -22.64 -12.23
C SER A 420 -9.89 -22.59 -13.66
N SER A 421 -10.91 -23.40 -13.96
CA SER A 421 -11.64 -23.38 -15.23
C SER A 421 -12.76 -22.33 -15.28
N ASP A 422 -13.27 -21.92 -14.11
CA ASP A 422 -14.54 -21.20 -14.00
C ASP A 422 -14.33 -19.68 -14.03
N ASN A 423 -13.11 -19.23 -13.73
CA ASN A 423 -12.72 -17.83 -13.74
C ASN A 423 -11.31 -17.69 -14.34
N PRO A 424 -11.06 -16.73 -15.24
CA PRO A 424 -9.79 -16.63 -15.96
C PRO A 424 -8.63 -16.15 -15.08
N VAL A 425 -8.90 -15.35 -14.04
CA VAL A 425 -7.88 -14.71 -13.20
C VAL A 425 -7.50 -15.58 -12.01
N GLY A 426 -8.48 -16.10 -11.27
CA GLY A 426 -8.24 -16.80 -10.01
C GLY A 426 -9.22 -17.91 -9.70
N HIS A 427 -9.02 -18.58 -8.58
CA HIS A 427 -9.91 -19.63 -8.08
C HIS A 427 -9.76 -19.82 -6.56
N ILE A 428 -10.66 -20.59 -5.96
CA ILE A 428 -10.56 -21.01 -4.56
C ILE A 428 -10.05 -22.44 -4.48
N ARG A 429 -9.06 -22.68 -3.62
CA ARG A 429 -8.53 -24.03 -3.38
C ARG A 429 -8.04 -24.17 -1.94
N PRO A 430 -8.10 -25.38 -1.34
CA PRO A 430 -7.58 -25.61 0.00
C PRO A 430 -6.11 -25.21 0.15
N LYS A 431 -5.81 -24.58 1.28
CA LYS A 431 -4.43 -24.36 1.78
C LYS A 431 -4.29 -24.84 3.23
N ALA A 432 -5.13 -25.80 3.61
CA ALA A 432 -5.04 -26.52 4.87
C ALA A 432 -3.79 -27.42 4.89
N LYS A 433 -3.17 -27.54 6.07
CA LYS A 433 -2.03 -28.44 6.29
C LYS A 433 -2.42 -29.91 6.10
N ASP A 434 -3.58 -30.29 6.61
CA ASP A 434 -4.15 -31.64 6.59
C ASP A 434 -5.69 -31.57 6.70
N SER A 435 -6.35 -32.72 6.87
CA SER A 435 -7.81 -32.80 6.98
C SER A 435 -8.37 -32.14 8.24
N ASP A 436 -7.55 -32.01 9.28
CA ASP A 436 -7.95 -31.56 10.60
C ASP A 436 -7.67 -30.06 10.79
N ASP A 437 -6.93 -29.47 9.86
CA ASP A 437 -6.71 -28.03 9.75
C ASP A 437 -7.97 -27.30 9.23
N LEU A 438 -8.93 -27.20 10.15
CA LEU A 438 -10.24 -26.61 9.95
C LEU A 438 -10.32 -25.17 10.49
N MET A 439 -11.35 -24.46 10.07
CA MET A 439 -11.70 -23.10 10.49
C MET A 439 -13.20 -23.02 10.76
N ILE A 440 -13.56 -22.26 11.81
CA ILE A 440 -14.97 -22.00 12.13
C ILE A 440 -15.65 -21.19 11.02
N THR A 441 -16.89 -21.54 10.72
CA THR A 441 -17.73 -20.88 9.73
C THR A 441 -18.71 -19.89 10.39
N PRO A 442 -19.34 -18.98 9.63
CA PRO A 442 -20.43 -18.14 10.14
C PRO A 442 -21.62 -18.93 10.67
N GLN A 443 -21.80 -20.18 10.22
CA GLN A 443 -22.88 -21.06 10.67
C GLN A 443 -22.52 -21.83 11.97
N GLY A 444 -21.33 -21.61 12.54
CA GLY A 444 -20.86 -22.33 13.72
C GLY A 444 -20.36 -23.75 13.44
N THR A 445 -20.18 -24.13 12.18
CA THR A 445 -19.56 -25.40 11.76
C THR A 445 -18.05 -25.23 11.56
N TYR A 446 -17.35 -26.32 11.22
CA TYR A 446 -15.92 -26.30 10.92
C TYR A 446 -15.67 -26.83 9.51
N GLU A 447 -14.89 -26.09 8.74
CA GLU A 447 -14.60 -26.40 7.33
C GLU A 447 -13.11 -26.25 7.04
N ARG A 448 -12.62 -26.97 6.01
CA ARG A 448 -11.20 -26.90 5.62
C ARG A 448 -10.81 -25.49 5.25
N LYS A 449 -9.59 -25.08 5.59
CA LYS A 449 -9.07 -23.75 5.24
C LYS A 449 -8.92 -23.60 3.72
N MET A 450 -9.69 -22.67 3.16
CA MET A 450 -9.64 -22.28 1.76
C MET A 450 -8.81 -21.02 1.55
N CYS A 451 -8.35 -20.80 0.32
CA CYS A 451 -7.47 -19.69 -0.03
C CYS A 451 -7.83 -19.19 -1.43
N PHE A 452 -7.66 -17.89 -1.66
CA PHE A 452 -7.68 -17.26 -2.97
C PHE A 452 -6.37 -17.53 -3.71
N TRP A 453 -6.47 -17.96 -4.97
CA TRP A 453 -5.32 -18.24 -5.84
C TRP A 453 -5.40 -17.43 -7.13
N LEU A 454 -4.25 -17.07 -7.70
CA LEU A 454 -4.11 -16.63 -9.09
C LEU A 454 -3.79 -17.83 -9.97
N ASN A 455 -4.53 -17.98 -11.07
CA ASN A 455 -4.34 -19.05 -12.02
C ASN A 455 -2.94 -18.99 -12.65
N SER A 456 -2.27 -20.12 -12.81
CA SER A 456 -0.94 -20.17 -13.41
C SER A 456 -0.91 -19.60 -14.84
N LYS A 457 -1.95 -19.85 -15.65
CA LYS A 457 -2.09 -19.27 -16.99
C LYS A 457 -2.24 -17.75 -16.97
N TYR A 458 -2.95 -17.21 -15.97
CA TYR A 458 -3.08 -15.77 -15.78
C TYR A 458 -1.72 -15.16 -15.40
N VAL A 459 -1.03 -15.75 -14.41
CA VAL A 459 0.32 -15.32 -14.01
C VAL A 459 1.28 -15.34 -15.20
N ALA A 460 1.26 -16.39 -16.03
CA ALA A 460 2.07 -16.46 -17.25
C ALA A 460 1.78 -15.30 -18.21
N LYS A 461 0.50 -15.00 -18.48
CA LYS A 461 0.12 -13.85 -19.32
C LYS A 461 0.60 -12.52 -18.75
N GLN A 462 0.51 -12.34 -17.43
CA GLN A 462 0.96 -11.11 -16.75
C GLN A 462 2.50 -10.96 -16.73
N ILE A 463 3.22 -12.08 -16.80
CA ILE A 463 4.67 -12.08 -16.99
C ILE A 463 5.02 -11.66 -18.41
N GLU A 464 4.36 -12.23 -19.43
CA GLU A 464 4.66 -11.94 -20.84
C GLU A 464 4.23 -10.54 -21.26
N GLY A 465 3.05 -10.08 -20.82
CA GLY A 465 2.57 -8.73 -21.09
C GLY A 465 3.47 -7.69 -20.43
N ASP A 466 3.96 -6.74 -21.23
CA ASP A 466 4.53 -5.47 -20.78
C ASP A 466 3.83 -4.33 -21.52
#